data_AF-A0A7U6QM43-F1
#
_entry.id   AF-A0A7U6QM43-F1
#
_cell.length_a   1.000
_cell.length_b   1.000
_cell.length_c   1.000
_cell.angle_alpha   90.00
_cell.angle_beta   90.00
_cell.angle_gamma   90.00
#
_symmetry.space_group_name_H-M   'P 1'
#
loop_
_entity.id
_entity.type
_entity.pdbx_description
1 polymer ?
#
loop_
_entity_poly.entity_id
_entity_poly.type
_entity_poly.pdbx_seq_one_letter_code
_entity_poly.pdbx_strand_id
1 'polypeptide(L)'
;MDNVIMNTSGFVGGTLVHTEKGLAPIEQLKIGDKVLSKAADGLGDLVYKRITRTTTNDASIFMMYFNTYVNPQLNLADRVNLRRKLKKQQILPEPLLMTADHPFWTQNRGWVRADKLNAQDILVTKDNTYFTTDSGGGYDYRYEGIIPMYHANKKDMLIR
;
A
#
# COMPACT_ATOMS: atom_id res chain seq x y z
N MET A 1 26.17 -17.77 10.26
CA MET A 1 24.91 -18.27 9.70
C MET A 1 24.27 -17.08 9.03
N ASP A 2 24.37 -17.02 7.71
CA ASP A 2 23.81 -15.92 6.94
C ASP A 2 22.30 -15.98 7.10
N ASN A 3 21.75 -15.00 7.81
CA ASN A 3 20.31 -14.77 7.82
C ASN A 3 19.91 -14.45 6.38
N VAL A 4 19.52 -15.47 5.64
CA VAL A 4 18.75 -15.32 4.41
C VAL A 4 17.47 -14.63 4.85
N ILE A 5 17.44 -13.29 4.74
CA ILE A 5 16.20 -12.54 4.84
C ILE A 5 15.37 -13.03 3.67
N MET A 6 14.46 -13.98 3.94
CA MET A 6 13.38 -14.28 3.02
C MET A 6 12.61 -12.97 2.89
N ASN A 7 12.79 -12.29 1.75
CA ASN A 7 12.11 -11.06 1.46
C ASN A 7 10.63 -11.43 1.23
N THR A 8 9.84 -11.36 2.29
CA THR A 8 8.43 -11.77 2.32
C THR A 8 7.50 -10.71 1.72
N SER A 9 8.03 -9.77 0.94
CA SER A 9 7.27 -8.68 0.31
C SER A 9 6.13 -9.18 -0.57
N GLY A 10 4.90 -8.84 -0.22
CA GLY A 10 3.73 -9.11 -1.07
C GLY A 10 2.44 -8.46 -0.57
N PHE A 11 1.40 -8.62 -1.38
CA PHE A 11 0.01 -8.32 -1.04
C PHE A 11 -0.77 -9.61 -0.83
N VAL A 12 -1.89 -9.53 -0.09
CA VAL A 12 -2.79 -10.67 0.06
C VAL A 12 -3.55 -10.99 -1.24
N GLY A 13 -3.97 -12.26 -1.38
CA GLY A 13 -4.91 -12.66 -2.43
C GLY A 13 -6.19 -11.83 -2.43
N GLY A 14 -6.76 -11.60 -3.60
CA GLY A 14 -7.89 -10.69 -3.83
C GLY A 14 -7.49 -9.25 -4.10
N THR A 15 -6.22 -8.87 -3.87
CA THR A 15 -5.71 -7.54 -4.24
C THR A 15 -5.81 -7.34 -5.75
N LEU A 16 -6.55 -6.30 -6.17
CA LEU A 16 -6.77 -6.03 -7.58
C LEU A 16 -5.60 -5.27 -8.21
N VAL A 17 -5.18 -5.75 -9.37
CA VAL A 17 -4.09 -5.17 -10.17
C VAL A 17 -4.64 -4.70 -11.51
N HIS A 18 -4.24 -3.52 -11.95
CA HIS A 18 -4.58 -3.02 -13.28
C HIS A 18 -3.84 -3.81 -14.37
N THR A 19 -4.60 -4.43 -15.28
CA THR A 19 -4.10 -5.14 -16.46
C THR A 19 -4.61 -4.49 -17.74
N GLU A 20 -4.08 -4.91 -18.89
CA GLU A 20 -4.57 -4.46 -20.20
C GLU A 20 -6.05 -4.83 -20.47
N LYS A 21 -6.59 -5.79 -19.71
CA LYS A 21 -7.98 -6.28 -19.82
C LYS A 21 -8.90 -5.76 -18.69
N GLY A 22 -8.40 -4.87 -17.83
CA GLY A 22 -9.11 -4.39 -16.64
C GLY A 22 -8.49 -4.88 -15.33
N LEU A 23 -9.23 -4.75 -14.23
CA LEU A 23 -8.77 -5.21 -12.91
C LEU A 23 -8.81 -6.74 -12.81
N ALA A 24 -7.75 -7.33 -12.29
CA ALA A 24 -7.67 -8.76 -12.02
C ALA A 24 -7.07 -9.01 -10.62
N PRO A 25 -7.54 -10.02 -9.86
CA PRO A 25 -6.92 -10.43 -8.61
C PRO A 25 -5.48 -10.90 -8.83
N ILE A 26 -4.57 -10.51 -7.94
CA ILE A 26 -3.12 -10.74 -8.08
C ILE A 26 -2.76 -12.23 -8.20
N GLU A 27 -3.50 -13.11 -7.53
CA GLU A 27 -3.30 -14.56 -7.54
C GLU A 27 -3.69 -15.24 -8.87
N GLN A 28 -4.47 -14.55 -9.72
CA GLN A 28 -4.85 -15.05 -11.04
C GLN A 28 -3.82 -14.69 -12.12
N LEU A 29 -2.91 -13.77 -11.83
CA LEU A 29 -1.91 -13.29 -12.77
C LEU A 29 -0.74 -14.26 -12.92
N LYS A 30 -0.21 -14.36 -14.13
CA LYS A 30 0.85 -15.30 -14.49
C LYS A 30 1.99 -14.61 -15.23
N ILE A 31 3.13 -15.29 -15.30
CA ILE A 31 4.26 -14.86 -16.14
C ILE A 31 3.76 -14.65 -17.57
N GLY A 32 4.08 -13.49 -18.14
CA GLY A 32 3.64 -13.07 -19.47
C GLY A 32 2.44 -12.12 -19.49
N ASP A 33 1.57 -12.14 -18.46
CA ASP A 33 0.49 -11.16 -18.34
C ASP A 33 1.05 -9.75 -18.19
N LYS A 34 0.31 -8.74 -18.68
CA LYS A 34 0.75 -7.34 -18.58
C LYS A 34 0.01 -6.58 -17.50
N VAL A 35 0.78 -5.92 -16.63
CA VAL A 35 0.30 -5.10 -15.52
C VAL A 35 0.73 -3.64 -15.69
N LEU A 36 -0.13 -2.72 -15.28
CA LEU A 36 0.16 -1.29 -15.30
C LEU A 36 1.33 -1.00 -14.35
N SER A 37 2.38 -0.42 -14.88
CA SER A 37 3.65 -0.19 -14.18
C SER A 37 4.14 1.23 -14.40
N LYS A 38 4.94 1.74 -13.46
CA LYS A 38 5.70 2.98 -13.62
C LYS A 38 7.20 2.69 -13.53
N ALA A 39 8.05 3.59 -14.04
CA ALA A 39 9.49 3.48 -13.83
C ALA A 39 9.82 3.55 -12.32
N ALA A 40 10.88 2.86 -11.91
CA ALA A 40 11.22 2.70 -10.50
C ALA A 40 11.71 4.00 -9.83
N ASP A 41 12.11 4.99 -10.60
CA ASP A 41 12.40 6.35 -10.14
C ASP A 41 11.13 7.21 -10.04
N GLY A 42 9.95 6.64 -10.31
CA GLY A 42 8.67 7.32 -10.31
C GLY A 42 8.47 8.31 -11.46
N LEU A 43 9.40 8.39 -12.41
CA LEU A 43 9.34 9.29 -13.56
C LEU A 43 8.66 8.62 -14.76
N GLY A 44 8.27 9.43 -15.74
CA GLY A 44 7.66 8.97 -16.99
C GLY A 44 6.22 8.47 -16.85
N ASP A 45 5.71 7.95 -17.97
CA ASP A 45 4.33 7.53 -18.12
C ASP A 45 4.07 6.13 -17.53
N LEU A 46 2.80 5.87 -17.22
CA LEU A 46 2.33 4.53 -16.90
C LEU A 46 2.32 3.67 -18.16
N VAL A 47 2.92 2.48 -18.06
CA VAL A 47 3.06 1.55 -19.19
C VAL A 47 2.73 0.12 -18.75
N TYR A 48 2.15 -0.66 -19.65
CA TYR A 48 1.88 -2.07 -19.41
C TYR A 48 3.15 -2.91 -19.63
N LYS A 49 3.63 -3.57 -18.58
CA LYS A 49 4.82 -4.44 -18.63
C LYS A 49 4.46 -5.88 -18.30
N ARG A 50 5.18 -6.83 -18.93
CA ARG A 50 5.00 -8.26 -18.69
C ARG A 50 5.52 -8.65 -17.31
N ILE A 51 4.75 -9.48 -16.61
CA ILE A 51 5.20 -10.17 -15.41
C ILE A 51 6.30 -11.16 -15.82
N THR A 52 7.46 -11.07 -15.18
CA THR A 52 8.61 -11.94 -15.40
C THR A 52 8.79 -12.99 -14.32
N ARG A 53 8.20 -12.76 -13.13
CA ARG A 53 8.29 -13.66 -11.97
C ARG A 53 7.08 -13.46 -11.06
N THR A 54 6.63 -14.54 -10.43
CA THR A 54 5.65 -14.53 -9.35
C THR A 54 6.26 -15.17 -8.09
N THR A 55 5.77 -14.79 -6.92
CA THR A 55 6.21 -15.31 -5.62
C THR A 55 5.00 -15.46 -4.71
N THR A 56 5.00 -16.50 -3.88
CA THR A 56 3.98 -16.76 -2.87
C THR A 56 4.68 -17.12 -1.56
N ASN A 57 4.29 -16.48 -0.47
CA ASN A 57 4.92 -16.66 0.84
C ASN A 57 3.83 -16.77 1.92
N ASP A 58 4.11 -17.49 3.00
CA ASP A 58 3.36 -17.40 4.25
C ASP A 58 4.03 -16.35 5.14
N ALA A 59 3.30 -15.28 5.48
CA ALA A 59 3.85 -14.11 6.15
C ALA A 59 2.79 -13.37 6.97
N SER A 60 3.25 -12.63 7.98
CA SER A 60 2.35 -11.76 8.76
C SER A 60 1.76 -10.66 7.89
N ILE A 61 0.45 -10.50 7.99
CA ILE A 61 -0.32 -9.51 7.24
C ILE A 61 -0.52 -8.26 8.09
N PHE A 62 -0.42 -7.12 7.43
CA PHE A 62 -0.66 -5.79 7.94
C PHE A 62 -1.72 -5.11 7.08
N MET A 63 -2.50 -4.24 7.68
CA MET A 63 -3.52 -3.44 7.01
C MET A 63 -3.09 -1.97 6.98
N MET A 64 -3.32 -1.31 5.84
CA MET A 64 -3.09 0.11 5.63
C MET A 64 -4.41 0.79 5.26
N TYR A 65 -4.80 1.79 6.06
CA TYR A 65 -5.90 2.70 5.73
C TYR A 65 -5.36 3.95 5.05
N PHE A 66 -6.18 4.54 4.19
CA PHE A 66 -5.85 5.77 3.48
C PHE A 66 -6.57 6.96 4.09
N ASN A 67 -5.89 8.11 4.08
CA ASN A 67 -6.48 9.40 4.39
C ASN A 67 -6.26 10.36 3.21
N THR A 68 -7.11 11.37 3.10
CA THR A 68 -7.00 12.37 2.04
C THR A 68 -5.76 13.24 2.28
N TYR A 69 -4.87 13.30 1.28
CA TYR A 69 -3.76 14.24 1.32
C TYR A 69 -4.26 15.67 1.12
N VAL A 70 -3.80 16.59 1.97
CA VAL A 70 -3.98 18.03 1.83
C VAL A 70 -2.64 18.68 2.09
N ASN A 71 -2.16 19.49 1.15
CA ASN A 71 -0.87 20.15 1.25
C ASN A 71 -0.76 20.92 2.59
N PRO A 72 0.19 20.55 3.47
CA PRO A 72 0.33 21.18 4.78
C PRO A 72 0.80 22.64 4.72
N GLN A 73 1.37 23.07 3.59
CA GLN A 73 1.84 24.45 3.36
C GLN A 73 0.70 25.45 3.10
N LEU A 74 -0.52 24.96 2.84
CA LEU A 74 -1.70 25.82 2.71
C LEU A 74 -2.07 26.41 4.08
N ASN A 75 -2.68 27.61 4.08
CA ASN A 75 -3.23 28.18 5.31
C ASN A 75 -4.40 27.31 5.86
N LEU A 76 -4.71 27.47 7.14
CA LEU A 76 -5.70 26.62 7.83
C LEU A 76 -7.08 26.64 7.15
N ALA A 77 -7.57 27.81 6.72
CA ALA A 77 -8.88 27.94 6.09
C ALA A 77 -8.94 27.17 4.77
N ASP A 78 -7.91 27.31 3.93
CA ASP A 78 -7.82 26.60 2.66
C ASP A 78 -7.68 25.09 2.85
N ARG A 79 -6.89 24.65 3.84
CA ARG A 79 -6.76 23.22 4.19
C ARG A 79 -8.10 22.61 4.57
N VAL A 80 -8.87 23.30 5.42
CA VAL A 80 -10.18 22.84 5.88
C VAL A 80 -11.18 22.80 4.73
N ASN A 81 -11.24 23.85 3.91
CA ASN A 81 -12.14 23.91 2.76
C ASN A 81 -11.81 22.86 1.71
N LEU A 82 -10.53 22.69 1.38
CA LEU A 82 -10.07 21.67 0.46
C LEU A 82 -10.38 20.27 0.99
N ARG A 83 -10.09 19.97 2.26
CA ARG A 83 -10.42 18.67 2.87
C ARG A 83 -11.93 18.36 2.76
N ARG A 84 -12.80 19.33 3.06
CA ARG A 84 -14.26 19.14 2.93
C ARG A 84 -14.68 18.89 1.49
N LYS A 85 -14.09 19.62 0.53
CA LYS A 85 -14.36 19.44 -0.89
C LYS A 85 -13.93 18.04 -1.35
N LEU A 86 -12.70 17.64 -1.03
CA LEU A 86 -12.15 16.34 -1.43
C LEU A 86 -12.94 15.18 -0.81
N LYS A 87 -13.34 15.26 0.46
CA LYS A 87 -14.20 14.23 1.08
C LYS A 87 -15.54 14.00 0.36
N LYS A 88 -16.05 14.99 -0.38
CA LYS A 88 -17.28 14.85 -1.17
C LYS A 88 -17.05 14.35 -2.59
N GLN A 89 -15.84 14.53 -3.12
CA GLN A 89 -15.51 14.29 -4.53
C GLN A 89 -14.65 13.05 -4.74
N GLN A 90 -13.82 12.70 -3.76
CA GLN A 90 -12.89 11.59 -3.80
C GLN A 90 -13.38 10.47 -2.90
N ILE A 91 -13.38 9.26 -3.44
CA ILE A 91 -13.59 8.03 -2.68
C ILE A 91 -12.23 7.61 -2.15
N LEU A 92 -12.15 7.29 -0.86
CA LEU A 92 -10.94 6.70 -0.29
C LEU A 92 -10.73 5.30 -0.88
N PRO A 93 -9.48 4.91 -1.19
CA PRO A 93 -9.21 3.54 -1.59
C PRO A 93 -9.61 2.56 -0.48
N GLU A 94 -9.98 1.35 -0.88
CA GLU A 94 -10.15 0.23 0.05
C GLU A 94 -8.84 -0.04 0.81
N PRO A 95 -8.91 -0.51 2.07
CA PRO A 95 -7.72 -0.83 2.84
C PRO A 95 -6.83 -1.82 2.10
N LEU A 96 -5.52 -1.55 2.07
CA LEU A 96 -4.57 -2.49 1.50
C LEU A 96 -4.06 -3.45 2.57
N LEU A 97 -3.93 -4.71 2.20
CA LEU A 97 -3.43 -5.78 3.06
C LEU A 97 -2.12 -6.32 2.46
N MET A 98 -1.05 -6.29 3.24
CA MET A 98 0.32 -6.51 2.76
C MET A 98 1.25 -7.02 3.86
N THR A 99 2.47 -7.37 3.51
CA THR A 99 3.54 -7.61 4.48
C THR A 99 4.24 -6.31 4.89
N ALA A 100 4.82 -6.27 6.09
CA ALA A 100 5.49 -5.09 6.65
C ALA A 100 6.71 -4.61 5.85
N ASP A 101 7.37 -5.50 5.11
CA ASP A 101 8.53 -5.21 4.28
C ASP A 101 8.19 -4.74 2.86
N HIS A 102 6.90 -4.71 2.49
CA HIS A 102 6.48 -4.34 1.14
C HIS A 102 6.86 -2.87 0.82
N PRO A 103 7.56 -2.59 -0.29
CA PRO A 103 7.95 -1.23 -0.65
C PRO A 103 6.80 -0.47 -1.34
N PHE A 104 6.60 0.79 -0.93
CA PHE A 104 5.68 1.75 -1.55
C PHE A 104 6.48 2.89 -2.14
N TRP A 105 6.11 3.29 -3.35
CA TRP A 105 6.60 4.54 -3.91
C TRP A 105 5.84 5.72 -3.30
N THR A 106 6.54 6.66 -2.68
CA THR A 106 5.99 7.92 -2.16
C THR A 106 6.56 9.10 -2.93
N GLN A 107 5.74 10.11 -3.19
CA GLN A 107 6.16 11.26 -3.99
C GLN A 107 7.28 12.07 -3.32
N ASN A 108 7.32 12.08 -1.99
CA ASN A 108 8.24 12.90 -1.19
C ASN A 108 9.49 12.15 -0.70
N ARG A 109 9.50 10.80 -0.67
CA ARG A 109 10.65 10.01 -0.18
C ARG A 109 11.10 8.89 -1.12
N GLY A 110 10.43 8.66 -2.24
CA GLY A 110 10.73 7.53 -3.13
C GLY A 110 10.26 6.20 -2.53
N TRP A 111 11.05 5.13 -2.68
CA TRP A 111 10.69 3.82 -2.13
C TRP A 111 10.82 3.78 -0.60
N VAL A 112 9.71 3.55 0.08
CA VAL A 112 9.61 3.41 1.54
C VAL A 112 8.94 2.07 1.88
N ARG A 113 9.50 1.31 2.82
CA ARG A 113 8.85 0.08 3.31
C ARG A 113 7.56 0.39 4.06
N ALA A 114 6.58 -0.52 4.00
CA ALA A 114 5.29 -0.35 4.66
C ALA A 114 5.43 -0.06 6.17
N ASP A 115 6.33 -0.75 6.86
CA ASP A 115 6.62 -0.54 8.29
C ASP A 115 7.31 0.79 8.62
N LYS A 116 7.70 1.57 7.61
CA LYS A 116 8.31 2.90 7.72
C LYS A 116 7.43 4.01 7.13
N LEU A 117 6.26 3.66 6.61
CA LEU A 117 5.28 4.64 6.16
C LEU A 117 4.69 5.39 7.36
N ASN A 118 4.39 6.67 7.16
CA ASN A 118 3.66 7.50 8.09
C ASN A 118 2.72 8.47 7.36
N ALA A 119 1.93 9.23 8.14
CA ALA A 119 0.91 10.14 7.61
C ALA A 119 1.47 11.34 6.82
N GLN A 120 2.79 11.49 6.69
CA GLN A 120 3.44 12.51 5.85
C GLN A 120 3.87 11.95 4.48
N ASP A 121 3.81 10.63 4.27
CA ASP A 121 4.09 10.02 2.98
C ASP A 121 2.95 10.21 2.00
N ILE A 122 3.29 10.69 0.81
CA ILE A 122 2.31 10.97 -0.23
C ILE A 122 2.26 9.79 -1.20
N LEU A 123 1.18 9.02 -1.13
CA LEU A 123 0.84 7.94 -2.06
C LEU A 123 0.04 8.51 -3.23
N VAL A 124 0.31 8.00 -4.44
CA VAL A 124 -0.28 8.53 -5.68
C VAL A 124 -0.96 7.39 -6.45
N THR A 125 -2.20 7.60 -6.87
CA THR A 125 -2.91 6.65 -7.74
C THR A 125 -2.57 6.89 -9.22
N LYS A 126 -2.97 5.96 -10.09
CA LYS A 126 -2.79 6.10 -11.54
C LYS A 126 -3.46 7.36 -12.13
N ASP A 127 -4.48 7.88 -11.45
CA ASP A 127 -5.27 9.04 -11.89
C ASP A 127 -4.75 10.34 -11.25
N ASN A 128 -3.54 10.33 -10.67
CA ASN A 128 -2.92 11.45 -9.97
C ASN A 128 -3.77 11.96 -8.79
N THR A 129 -4.48 11.06 -8.10
CA THR A 129 -5.10 11.34 -6.80
C THR A 129 -4.11 11.03 -5.69
N TYR A 130 -4.04 11.91 -4.70
CA TYR A 130 -3.06 11.86 -3.61
C TYR A 130 -3.71 11.46 -2.30
N PHE A 131 -3.08 10.51 -1.61
CA PHE A 131 -3.46 10.02 -0.30
C PHE A 131 -2.25 9.98 0.62
N THR A 132 -2.50 9.89 1.91
CA THR A 132 -1.51 9.51 2.92
C THR A 132 -1.97 8.23 3.59
N THR A 133 -1.11 7.59 4.38
CA THR A 133 -1.62 6.62 5.36
C THR A 133 -2.46 7.36 6.39
N ASP A 134 -3.48 6.70 6.93
CA ASP A 134 -4.06 7.15 8.20
C ASP A 134 -3.03 6.94 9.33
N SER A 135 -3.19 7.63 10.45
CA SER A 135 -2.30 7.42 11.60
C SER A 135 -2.50 6.01 12.16
N GLY A 136 -1.54 5.12 11.90
CA GLY A 136 -1.49 3.77 12.42
C GLY A 136 -1.32 3.76 13.94
N GLY A 137 -2.11 2.91 14.59
CA GLY A 137 -2.03 2.64 16.02
C GLY A 137 -1.86 1.14 16.23
N GLY A 138 -0.63 0.63 16.09
CA GLY A 138 -0.28 -0.65 16.68
C GLY A 138 -0.40 -0.58 18.21
N TYR A 139 -0.60 -1.72 18.88
CA TYR A 139 -0.75 -1.79 20.35
C TYR A 139 0.42 -1.16 21.14
N ASP A 140 1.57 -0.94 20.49
CA ASP A 140 2.79 -0.35 21.04
C ASP A 140 3.27 0.93 20.29
N TYR A 141 2.45 1.52 19.43
CA TYR A 141 2.81 2.65 18.54
C TYR A 141 4.02 2.39 17.62
N ARG A 142 4.41 1.11 17.41
CA ARG A 142 5.57 0.77 16.59
C ARG A 142 5.39 1.04 15.10
N TYR A 143 4.16 1.12 14.63
CA TYR A 143 3.82 1.33 13.22
C TYR A 143 2.95 2.58 13.08
N GLU A 144 3.43 3.54 12.29
CA GLU A 144 2.76 4.84 12.08
C GLU A 144 1.81 4.86 10.89
N GLY A 145 1.96 3.93 9.94
CA GLY A 145 1.16 3.89 8.70
C GLY A 145 0.43 2.57 8.45
N ILE A 146 0.70 1.53 9.24
CA ILE A 146 0.10 0.20 9.09
C ILE A 146 -0.31 -0.40 10.43
N ILE A 147 -1.26 -1.32 10.42
CA ILE A 147 -1.78 -2.02 11.61
C ILE A 147 -1.52 -3.52 11.45
N PRO A 148 -0.88 -4.20 12.42
CA PRO A 148 -0.71 -5.64 12.35
C PRO A 148 -2.07 -6.34 12.41
N MET A 149 -2.34 -7.21 11.45
CA MET A 149 -3.51 -8.08 11.49
C MET A 149 -3.10 -9.36 12.20
N TYR A 150 -3.68 -9.62 13.37
CA TYR A 150 -3.47 -10.89 14.07
C TYR A 150 -3.99 -12.03 13.20
N HIS A 151 -3.07 -12.75 12.57
CA HIS A 151 -3.34 -14.13 12.21
C HIS A 151 -3.27 -14.92 13.51
N ALA A 152 -4.42 -15.22 14.11
CA ALA A 152 -4.50 -16.38 14.97
C ALA A 152 -4.14 -17.56 14.07
N ASN A 153 -2.89 -18.05 14.17
CA ASN A 153 -2.63 -19.42 13.80
C ASN A 153 -3.69 -20.24 14.55
N LYS A 154 -4.66 -20.81 13.82
CA LYS A 154 -5.75 -21.62 14.40
C LYS A 154 -5.27 -22.81 15.23
N LYS A 155 -3.95 -23.01 15.37
CA LYS A 155 -3.32 -24.03 16.20
C LYS A 155 -3.10 -23.64 17.66
N ASP A 156 -3.13 -22.35 18.02
CA ASP A 156 -2.71 -21.92 19.37
C ASP A 156 -3.77 -21.20 20.21
N MET A 157 -5.05 -21.18 19.78
CA MET A 157 -6.14 -20.80 20.70
C MET A 157 -6.49 -21.98 21.62
N LEU A 158 -5.65 -22.22 22.63
CA LEU A 158 -6.08 -22.87 23.85
C LEU A 158 -6.76 -21.82 24.72
N ILE A 159 -8.09 -21.74 24.63
CA ILE A 159 -8.89 -21.16 25.70
C ILE A 159 -8.87 -22.21 26.82
N ARG A 160 -8.26 -21.88 27.96
CA ARG A 160 -8.49 -22.57 29.23
C ARG A 160 -9.51 -21.80 30.04
#